data_AF-A0A354J0E6-F1
#
_entry.id   AF-A0A354J0E6-F1
#
_cell.length_a   1.000
_cell.length_b   1.000
_cell.length_c   1.000
_cell.angle_alpha   90.00
_cell.angle_beta   90.00
_cell.angle_gamma   90.00
#
_symmetry.space_group_name_H-M   'P 1'
#
loop_
_entity.id
_entity.type
_entity.pdbx_description
1 polymer ?
#
loop_
_entity_poly.entity_id
_entity_poly.type
_entity_poly.pdbx_seq_one_letter_code
_entity_poly.pdbx_strand_id
1 'polypeptide(L)'
;TLANYGGSARPVTNAQANGAGVCTGTGGSQVGWNIRWVRVAAGSAGGSELADIGAWVTSEPLAQQHKVATARALYNHNDTRNIWFYMYAGANGTLYSFALPGQDDEVVAYHSSGGAAGSSGTSLCNPSDWFCNDLTLGAGNNQGGRPKWAYHAVVFRDDGEDYGHYTGRNWGGITSVLRRDMENLAR
;
A
#
# COMPACT_ATOMS: atom_id res chain seq x y z
N THR A 1 -17.81 9.16 10.78
CA THR A 1 -17.91 7.69 10.58
C THR A 1 -16.50 7.14 10.50
N LEU A 2 -16.11 6.21 11.39
CA LEU A 2 -14.80 5.56 11.65
C LEU A 2 -13.46 6.30 11.40
N ALA A 3 -13.25 6.96 10.26
CA ALA A 3 -12.05 7.73 9.92
C ALA A 3 -11.68 8.81 10.97
N ASN A 4 -12.66 9.34 11.70
CA ASN A 4 -12.45 10.36 12.74
C ASN A 4 -11.85 9.81 14.05
N TYR A 5 -11.95 8.51 14.33
CA TYR A 5 -11.46 7.93 15.58
C TYR A 5 -9.93 7.84 15.64
N GLY A 6 -9.27 7.80 14.48
CA GLY A 6 -7.82 7.85 14.40
C GLY A 6 -7.22 9.16 14.89
N GLY A 7 -8.03 10.22 14.98
CA GLY A 7 -7.61 11.57 15.36
C GLY A 7 -8.17 12.14 16.63
N SER A 8 -9.20 11.51 17.19
CA SER A 8 -9.79 11.96 18.43
C SER A 8 -8.84 11.70 19.59
N ALA A 9 -8.74 12.67 20.50
CA ALA A 9 -8.17 12.43 21.81
C ALA A 9 -8.95 11.31 22.50
N ARG A 10 -8.23 10.33 23.05
CA ARG A 10 -8.81 9.21 23.79
C ARG A 10 -7.94 8.89 25.00
N PRO A 11 -8.52 8.31 26.07
CA PRO A 11 -7.73 7.80 27.17
C PRO A 11 -6.70 6.76 26.69
N VAL A 12 -5.51 6.80 27.27
CA VAL A 12 -4.60 5.65 27.23
C VAL A 12 -5.23 4.57 28.09
N THR A 13 -5.30 3.34 27.56
CA THR A 13 -5.86 2.19 28.28
C THR A 13 -4.78 1.13 28.45
N ASN A 14 -4.94 0.28 29.45
CA ASN A 14 -4.03 -0.84 29.71
C ASN A 14 -4.24 -2.05 28.78
N ALA A 15 -5.12 -1.93 27.78
CA ALA A 15 -5.53 -3.01 26.88
C ALA A 15 -6.06 -4.28 27.59
N GLN A 16 -6.50 -4.16 28.85
CA GLN A 16 -7.14 -5.25 29.60
C GLN A 16 -8.60 -4.90 29.86
N ALA A 17 -9.51 -5.70 29.30
CA ALA A 17 -10.93 -5.54 29.52
C ALA A 17 -11.30 -5.87 30.98
N ASN A 18 -12.08 -4.99 31.60
CA ASN A 18 -12.72 -5.26 32.89
C ASN A 18 -13.95 -6.18 32.73
N GLY A 19 -14.66 -6.47 33.82
CA GLY A 19 -15.85 -7.32 33.81
C GLY A 19 -17.01 -6.82 32.92
N ALA A 20 -16.98 -5.58 32.44
CA ALA A 20 -17.95 -5.01 31.51
C ALA A 20 -17.44 -4.99 30.04
N GLY A 21 -16.28 -5.60 29.76
CA GLY A 21 -15.70 -5.62 28.42
C GLY A 21 -15.00 -4.32 28.00
N VAL A 22 -14.77 -3.39 28.93
CA VAL A 22 -14.17 -2.08 28.65
C VAL A 22 -12.74 -2.04 29.17
N CYS A 23 -11.79 -1.54 28.36
CA CYS A 23 -10.41 -1.37 28.80
C CYS A 23 -10.29 -0.23 29.81
N THR A 24 -9.53 -0.45 30.89
CA THR A 24 -9.38 0.54 31.96
C THR A 24 -8.39 1.64 31.57
N GLY A 25 -8.77 2.90 31.79
CA GLY A 25 -7.92 4.07 31.55
C GLY A 25 -6.75 4.14 32.53
N THR A 26 -5.58 4.55 32.06
CA THR A 26 -4.36 4.70 32.88
C THR A 26 -4.12 6.12 33.36
N GLY A 27 -5.06 7.04 33.11
CA GLY A 27 -4.96 8.47 33.48
C GLY A 27 -4.30 9.37 32.42
N GLY A 28 -3.73 8.81 31.36
CA GLY A 28 -3.18 9.56 30.22
C GLY A 28 -4.18 9.77 29.08
N SER A 29 -3.87 10.68 28.16
CA SER A 29 -4.62 10.91 26.90
C SER A 29 -3.68 10.78 25.70
N GLN A 30 -4.19 10.26 24.58
CA GLN A 30 -3.45 10.05 23.34
C GLN A 30 -4.27 10.44 22.12
N VAL A 31 -3.58 10.82 21.04
CA VAL A 31 -4.11 11.15 19.71
C VAL A 31 -3.31 10.35 18.67
N GLY A 32 -3.90 9.99 17.53
CA GLY A 32 -3.23 9.20 16.49
C GLY A 32 -3.57 7.71 16.58
N TRP A 33 -2.93 6.86 15.78
CA TRP A 33 -3.21 5.42 15.77
C TRP A 33 -2.38 4.65 16.81
N ASN A 34 -2.91 3.55 17.34
CA ASN A 34 -2.14 2.61 18.18
C ASN A 34 -1.32 1.64 17.31
N ILE A 35 -0.61 2.16 16.31
CA ILE A 35 0.14 1.38 15.32
C ILE A 35 1.53 2.02 15.22
N ARG A 36 2.59 1.20 15.21
CA ARG A 36 3.97 1.69 15.10
C ARG A 36 4.33 2.06 13.66
N TRP A 37 3.90 1.25 12.71
CA TRP A 37 4.09 1.39 11.28
C TRP A 37 3.16 0.43 10.55
N VAL A 38 2.95 0.66 9.26
CA VAL A 38 2.19 -0.22 8.36
C VAL A 38 3.14 -0.75 7.30
N ARG A 39 3.06 -2.04 6.98
CA ARG A 39 3.76 -2.67 5.86
C ARG A 39 2.72 -3.18 4.87
N VAL A 40 2.93 -2.95 3.58
CA VAL A 40 1.95 -3.25 2.54
C VAL A 40 2.62 -3.97 1.37
N ALA A 41 2.22 -5.21 1.13
CA ALA A 41 2.62 -6.00 -0.03
C ALA A 41 1.60 -5.81 -1.16
N ALA A 42 2.06 -5.51 -2.37
CA ALA A 42 1.20 -5.25 -3.52
C ALA A 42 0.09 -4.22 -3.26
N GLY A 43 0.37 -3.19 -2.46
CA GLY A 43 -0.64 -2.24 -2.04
C GLY A 43 -1.17 -1.41 -3.21
N SER A 44 -2.42 -1.61 -3.61
CA SER A 44 -3.12 -0.81 -4.63
C SER A 44 -3.54 0.57 -4.10
N ALA A 45 -2.64 1.29 -3.45
CA ALA A 45 -2.92 2.61 -2.88
C ALA A 45 -3.41 3.61 -3.95
N GLY A 46 -2.90 3.49 -5.17
CA GLY A 46 -3.39 4.25 -6.32
C GLY A 46 -4.57 3.64 -7.06
N GLY A 47 -5.11 2.51 -6.63
CA GLY A 47 -6.03 1.66 -7.38
C GLY A 47 -5.30 0.68 -8.31
N SER A 48 -6.07 -0.07 -9.10
CA SER A 48 -5.56 -1.01 -10.11
C SER A 48 -6.30 -0.80 -11.43
N GLU A 49 -5.55 -0.75 -12.53
CA GLU A 49 -6.08 -0.62 -13.89
C GLU A 49 -6.97 -1.79 -14.28
N LEU A 50 -6.84 -2.95 -13.62
CA LEU A 50 -7.75 -4.10 -13.80
C LEU A 50 -9.19 -3.78 -13.39
N ALA A 51 -9.37 -2.89 -12.41
CA ALA A 51 -10.68 -2.41 -11.99
C ALA A 51 -11.30 -1.44 -13.02
N ASP A 52 -10.47 -0.75 -13.82
CA ASP A 52 -10.92 0.15 -14.87
C ASP A 52 -11.36 -0.59 -16.13
N ILE A 53 -10.66 -1.66 -16.53
CA ILE A 53 -11.01 -2.48 -17.71
C ILE A 53 -12.15 -3.48 -17.46
N GLY A 54 -12.70 -3.54 -16.24
CA GLY A 54 -13.84 -4.39 -15.90
C GLY A 54 -13.53 -5.89 -15.89
N ALA A 55 -12.25 -6.27 -15.88
CA ALA A 55 -11.83 -7.68 -15.86
C ALA A 55 -12.29 -8.42 -14.59
N TRP A 56 -12.64 -7.68 -13.53
CA TRP A 56 -13.15 -8.21 -12.26
C TRP A 56 -14.50 -7.57 -11.96
N VAL A 57 -15.58 -8.30 -12.27
CA VAL A 57 -17.00 -8.09 -11.91
C VAL A 57 -17.44 -6.62 -11.78
N THR A 58 -17.94 -6.08 -12.89
CA THR A 58 -18.42 -4.70 -13.07
C THR A 58 -19.58 -4.24 -12.17
N SER A 59 -20.11 -5.11 -11.29
CA SER A 59 -21.18 -4.80 -10.34
C SER A 59 -20.77 -4.84 -8.87
N GLU A 60 -19.51 -5.20 -8.56
CA GLU A 60 -19.06 -5.32 -7.18
C GLU A 60 -18.59 -3.95 -6.64
N PRO A 61 -19.17 -3.44 -5.53
CA PRO A 61 -18.86 -2.10 -5.03
C PRO A 61 -17.39 -1.86 -4.66
N LEU A 62 -16.65 -2.86 -4.18
CA LEU A 62 -15.24 -2.71 -3.82
C LEU A 62 -14.36 -2.54 -5.06
N ALA A 63 -14.63 -3.24 -6.16
CA ALA A 63 -13.95 -3.09 -7.44
C ALA A 63 -14.14 -1.68 -7.99
N GLN A 64 -15.34 -1.10 -7.86
CA GLN A 64 -15.60 0.30 -8.25
C GLN A 64 -14.78 1.30 -7.43
N GLN A 65 -14.57 1.04 -6.14
CA GLN A 65 -13.71 1.86 -5.27
C GLN A 65 -12.23 1.69 -5.58
N HIS A 66 -11.85 0.60 -6.25
CA HIS A 66 -10.47 0.26 -6.58
C HIS A 66 -9.99 0.81 -7.93
N LYS A 67 -10.88 1.39 -8.73
CA LYS A 67 -10.53 2.13 -9.95
C LYS A 67 -9.50 3.20 -9.64
N VAL A 68 -8.55 3.41 -10.55
CA VAL A 68 -7.38 4.24 -10.27
C VAL A 68 -7.78 5.71 -10.03
N ALA A 69 -8.76 6.22 -10.78
CA ALA A 69 -9.31 7.54 -10.55
C ALA A 69 -10.06 7.65 -9.20
N THR A 70 -10.79 6.61 -8.83
CA THR A 70 -11.62 6.57 -7.63
C THR A 70 -10.78 6.42 -6.36
N ALA A 71 -9.86 5.45 -6.30
CA ALA A 71 -9.00 5.21 -5.14
C ALA A 71 -8.12 6.41 -4.78
N ARG A 72 -7.67 7.16 -5.78
CA ARG A 72 -6.88 8.40 -5.61
C ARG A 72 -7.71 9.59 -5.16
N ALA A 73 -8.99 9.64 -5.52
CA ALA A 73 -9.89 10.75 -5.21
C ALA A 73 -10.69 10.55 -3.91
N LEU A 74 -11.06 9.31 -3.57
CA LEU A 74 -11.90 9.01 -2.40
C LEU A 74 -11.15 9.15 -1.07
N TYR A 75 -9.84 8.90 -1.05
CA TYR A 75 -9.08 8.79 0.18
C TYR A 75 -7.93 9.80 0.20
N ASN A 76 -7.79 10.52 1.32
CA ASN A 76 -6.59 11.31 1.57
C ASN A 76 -5.46 10.40 2.05
N HIS A 77 -4.63 9.94 1.11
CA HIS A 77 -3.47 9.09 1.37
C HIS A 77 -2.41 9.73 2.27
N ASN A 78 -2.46 11.04 2.50
CA ASN A 78 -1.54 11.74 3.39
C ASN A 78 -2.05 11.80 4.85
N ASP A 79 -3.31 11.44 5.14
CA ASP A 79 -3.83 11.42 6.53
C ASP A 79 -3.43 10.15 7.28
N THR A 80 -2.12 9.97 7.46
CA THR A 80 -1.52 8.75 8.08
C THR A 80 -1.28 8.87 9.58
N ARG A 81 -1.55 10.05 10.17
CA ARG A 81 -1.25 10.35 11.58
C ARG A 81 0.23 10.19 11.93
N ASN A 82 1.10 10.55 10.98
CA ASN A 82 2.55 10.42 11.07
C ASN A 82 3.03 8.96 11.16
N ILE A 83 2.18 8.00 10.78
CA ILE A 83 2.54 6.59 10.68
C ILE A 83 3.08 6.31 9.28
N TRP A 84 4.23 5.65 9.23
CA TRP A 84 4.86 5.26 7.96
C TRP A 84 4.19 4.02 7.36
N PHE A 85 3.98 4.08 6.05
CA PHE A 85 3.57 3.00 5.17
C PHE A 85 4.78 2.55 4.37
N TYR A 86 5.25 1.34 4.65
CA TYR A 86 6.39 0.72 4.02
C TYR A 86 5.92 -0.23 2.94
N MET A 87 6.22 0.12 1.70
CA MET A 87 5.66 -0.46 0.50
C MET A 87 6.60 -1.52 -0.11
N TYR A 88 6.00 -2.62 -0.57
CA TYR A 88 6.68 -3.72 -1.26
C TYR A 88 6.03 -3.89 -2.62
N ALA A 89 6.81 -3.67 -3.68
CA ALA A 89 6.37 -3.76 -5.06
C ALA A 89 6.96 -5.02 -5.71
N GLY A 90 6.10 -5.89 -6.23
CA GLY A 90 6.47 -7.07 -7.03
C GLY A 90 6.38 -6.76 -8.53
N ALA A 91 7.16 -7.47 -9.35
CA ALA A 91 7.24 -7.23 -10.79
C ALA A 91 7.12 -8.51 -11.65
N ASN A 92 6.75 -9.65 -11.07
CA ASN A 92 6.50 -10.87 -11.85
C ASN A 92 5.07 -10.88 -12.41
N GLY A 93 4.80 -9.95 -13.32
CA GLY A 93 3.54 -9.84 -14.04
C GLY A 93 3.48 -10.80 -15.24
N THR A 94 2.27 -11.28 -15.57
CA THR A 94 2.08 -12.21 -16.70
C THR A 94 0.93 -11.80 -17.62
N LEU A 95 -0.28 -12.33 -17.42
CA LEU A 95 -1.37 -12.30 -18.37
C LEU A 95 -1.97 -10.91 -18.57
N TYR A 96 -2.00 -10.08 -17.52
CA TYR A 96 -2.69 -8.79 -17.52
C TYR A 96 -1.75 -7.59 -17.55
N SER A 97 -0.44 -7.80 -17.57
CA SER A 97 0.57 -6.73 -17.55
C SER A 97 0.44 -5.76 -18.73
N PHE A 98 -0.12 -6.21 -19.87
CA PHE A 98 -0.40 -5.31 -21.01
C PHE A 98 -1.39 -4.17 -20.68
N ALA A 99 -2.19 -4.32 -19.62
CA ALA A 99 -3.15 -3.32 -19.16
C ALA A 99 -2.60 -2.46 -18.01
N LEU A 100 -1.39 -2.75 -17.53
CA LEU A 100 -0.77 -2.11 -16.37
C LEU A 100 0.40 -1.21 -16.83
N PRO A 101 0.45 0.08 -16.44
CA PRO A 101 1.51 0.99 -16.86
C PRO A 101 2.83 0.71 -16.14
N GLY A 102 3.82 0.24 -16.88
CA GLY A 102 5.16 -0.06 -16.38
C GLY A 102 5.26 -1.49 -15.89
N GLN A 103 6.10 -1.74 -14.88
CA GLN A 103 6.18 -3.06 -14.27
C GLN A 103 5.11 -3.26 -13.20
N ASP A 104 4.70 -4.50 -13.03
CA ASP A 104 3.58 -4.91 -12.20
C ASP A 104 3.72 -6.37 -11.75
N ASP A 105 2.94 -6.74 -10.74
CA ASP A 105 2.89 -8.10 -10.21
C ASP A 105 1.73 -8.95 -10.80
N GLU A 106 1.23 -8.57 -11.97
CA GLU A 106 0.03 -9.02 -12.69
C GLU A 106 -1.26 -8.29 -12.30
N VAL A 107 -1.34 -7.70 -11.10
CA VAL A 107 -2.58 -7.09 -10.59
C VAL A 107 -2.40 -5.61 -10.26
N VAL A 108 -1.23 -5.22 -9.77
CA VAL A 108 -0.95 -3.88 -9.26
C VAL A 108 0.36 -3.37 -9.85
N ALA A 109 0.26 -2.29 -10.63
CA ALA A 109 1.41 -1.60 -11.18
C ALA A 109 2.25 -0.90 -10.10
N TYR A 110 3.55 -0.74 -10.38
CA TYR A 110 4.54 -0.08 -9.53
C TYR A 110 4.14 1.31 -9.03
N HIS A 111 3.40 2.09 -9.81
CA HIS A 111 2.95 3.40 -9.31
C HIS A 111 1.95 3.30 -8.16
N SER A 112 1.17 2.22 -8.11
CA SER A 112 0.21 1.97 -7.05
C SER A 112 0.90 1.27 -5.88
N SER A 113 1.56 0.13 -6.14
CA SER A 113 2.30 -0.62 -5.11
C SER A 113 3.46 0.17 -4.50
N GLY A 114 4.00 1.15 -5.22
CA GLY A 114 5.07 2.04 -4.77
C GLY A 114 4.61 3.35 -4.12
N GLY A 115 3.30 3.58 -3.99
CA GLY A 115 2.77 4.76 -3.31
C GLY A 115 2.96 6.09 -4.06
N ALA A 116 3.00 6.07 -5.41
CA ALA A 116 3.23 7.28 -6.20
C ALA A 116 2.01 8.22 -6.16
N ALA A 117 2.23 9.47 -5.76
CA ALA A 117 1.21 10.50 -5.71
C ALA A 117 0.90 11.09 -7.10
N GLY A 118 -0.21 11.82 -7.21
CA GLY A 118 -0.69 12.45 -8.45
C GLY A 118 -1.64 11.57 -9.27
N SER A 119 -1.74 11.84 -10.58
CA SER A 119 -2.64 11.16 -11.53
C SER A 119 -2.33 9.69 -11.81
N SER A 120 -3.33 8.93 -12.28
CA SER A 120 -3.21 7.56 -12.80
C SER A 120 -2.24 7.46 -13.98
N GLY A 121 -1.88 6.23 -14.39
CA GLY A 121 -1.18 5.99 -15.66
C GLY A 121 0.33 6.29 -15.65
N THR A 122 0.93 6.43 -14.46
CA THR A 122 2.37 6.71 -14.37
C THR A 122 3.13 5.41 -14.59
N SER A 123 3.80 5.26 -15.73
CA SER A 123 4.64 4.10 -16.01
C SER A 123 5.92 4.14 -15.17
N LEU A 124 6.02 3.22 -14.20
CA LEU A 124 7.20 3.07 -13.34
C LEU A 124 7.81 1.67 -13.46
N CYS A 125 9.13 1.57 -13.43
CA CYS A 125 9.88 0.32 -13.62
C CYS A 125 11.12 0.22 -12.73
N ASN A 126 11.85 -0.87 -12.89
CA ASN A 126 13.16 -1.13 -12.34
C ASN A 126 14.20 -0.25 -13.05
N PRO A 127 15.34 0.02 -12.40
CA PRO A 127 16.39 0.85 -12.97
C PRO A 127 16.85 0.34 -14.32
N SER A 128 17.12 1.27 -15.23
CA SER A 128 17.63 1.01 -16.58
C SER A 128 16.62 0.49 -17.61
N ASP A 129 15.32 0.49 -17.28
CA ASP A 129 14.29 0.36 -18.32
C ASP A 129 14.20 1.66 -19.13
N TRP A 130 14.29 1.56 -20.46
CA TRP A 130 14.30 2.72 -21.35
C TRP A 130 12.92 3.29 -21.64
N PHE A 131 11.84 2.56 -21.33
CA PHE A 131 10.48 2.93 -21.71
C PHE A 131 9.66 3.54 -20.57
N CYS A 132 10.25 3.67 -19.38
CA CYS A 132 9.58 4.16 -18.18
C CYS A 132 10.55 4.82 -17.20
N ASN A 133 10.00 5.50 -16.20
CA ASN A 133 10.78 6.07 -15.10
C ASN A 133 10.98 5.03 -13.99
N ASP A 134 12.07 5.12 -13.24
CA ASP A 134 12.32 4.24 -12.10
C ASP A 134 11.34 4.49 -10.94
N LEU A 135 10.75 3.42 -10.40
CA LEU A 135 10.19 3.43 -9.06
C LEU A 135 11.36 3.52 -8.07
N THR A 136 11.56 4.62 -7.37
CA THR A 136 12.70 4.75 -6.45
C THR A 136 12.42 4.12 -5.08
N LEU A 137 13.46 3.59 -4.44
CA LEU A 137 13.43 3.17 -3.04
C LEU A 137 13.38 4.37 -2.09
N GLY A 138 12.88 4.14 -0.88
CA GLY A 138 12.71 5.14 0.16
C GLY A 138 11.49 6.03 -0.05
N ALA A 139 11.49 7.17 0.65
CA ALA A 139 10.40 8.15 0.64
C ALA A 139 10.57 9.28 -0.39
N GLY A 140 11.71 9.29 -1.10
CA GLY A 140 12.01 10.32 -2.10
C GLY A 140 11.13 10.21 -3.34
N ASN A 141 11.26 11.20 -4.22
CA ASN A 141 10.59 11.18 -5.51
C ASN A 141 11.07 10.01 -6.36
N ASN A 142 10.17 9.47 -7.18
CA ASN A 142 10.52 8.58 -8.28
C ASN A 142 11.31 9.34 -9.35
N GLN A 143 11.93 8.63 -10.29
CA GLN A 143 12.55 9.28 -11.45
C GLN A 143 11.50 10.11 -12.21
N GLY A 144 11.94 11.19 -12.85
CA GLY A 144 11.05 12.19 -13.44
C GLY A 144 10.40 13.12 -12.40
N GLY A 145 10.83 13.07 -11.14
CA GLY A 145 10.39 13.99 -10.10
C GLY A 145 9.02 13.69 -9.52
N ARG A 146 8.46 12.51 -9.81
CA ARG A 146 7.12 12.14 -9.35
C ARG A 146 7.12 11.84 -7.85
N PRO A 147 6.38 12.60 -7.01
CA PRO A 147 6.40 12.40 -5.57
C PRO A 147 5.68 11.11 -5.16
N LYS A 148 5.99 10.62 -3.97
CA LYS A 148 5.19 9.62 -3.25
C LYS A 148 4.22 10.33 -2.30
N TRP A 149 3.16 9.65 -1.87
CA TRP A 149 2.32 10.19 -0.80
C TRP A 149 3.14 10.38 0.47
N ALA A 150 2.75 11.35 1.30
CA ALA A 150 3.38 11.60 2.57
C ALA A 150 3.37 10.32 3.43
N TYR A 151 4.46 10.09 4.14
CA TYR A 151 4.67 8.90 4.97
C TYR A 151 4.61 7.57 4.20
N HIS A 152 4.80 7.56 2.88
CA HIS A 152 4.99 6.33 2.09
C HIS A 152 6.45 6.18 1.69
N ALA A 153 7.00 4.99 1.88
CA ALA A 153 8.36 4.66 1.48
C ALA A 153 8.42 3.27 0.87
N VAL A 154 9.06 3.14 -0.30
CA VAL A 154 9.31 1.83 -0.90
C VAL A 154 10.51 1.21 -0.20
N VAL A 155 10.29 0.11 0.51
CA VAL A 155 11.36 -0.61 1.21
C VAL A 155 11.84 -1.83 0.42
N PHE A 156 11.03 -2.28 -0.54
CA PHE A 156 11.40 -3.33 -1.46
C PHE A 156 10.77 -3.06 -2.83
N ARG A 157 11.59 -3.20 -3.87
CA ARG A 157 11.21 -3.20 -5.28
C ARG A 157 11.83 -4.44 -5.89
N ASP A 158 11.03 -5.19 -6.65
CA ASP A 158 11.43 -6.47 -7.22
C ASP A 158 12.25 -6.29 -8.50
N ASP A 159 13.54 -5.96 -8.31
CA ASP A 159 14.48 -5.75 -9.43
C ASP A 159 14.67 -7.00 -10.31
N GLY A 160 14.46 -8.19 -9.74
CA GLY A 160 14.63 -9.48 -10.42
C GLY A 160 13.36 -10.03 -11.09
N GLU A 161 12.21 -9.37 -10.91
CA GLU A 161 10.91 -9.87 -11.36
C GLU A 161 10.59 -11.27 -10.81
N ASP A 162 10.96 -11.54 -9.56
CA ASP A 162 10.81 -12.86 -8.92
C ASP A 162 9.47 -13.05 -8.20
N TYR A 163 8.76 -11.96 -7.88
CA TYR A 163 7.62 -11.96 -6.97
C TYR A 163 6.34 -11.40 -7.63
N GLY A 164 5.37 -12.29 -7.85
CA GLY A 164 4.03 -11.94 -8.32
C GLY A 164 3.04 -11.63 -7.19
N HIS A 165 1.80 -11.31 -7.56
CA HIS A 165 0.76 -10.87 -6.62
C HIS A 165 0.31 -11.97 -5.63
N TYR A 166 0.27 -13.22 -6.09
CA TYR A 166 -0.49 -14.27 -5.43
C TYR A 166 0.25 -14.94 -4.27
N THR A 167 -0.48 -15.19 -3.18
CA THR A 167 0.07 -15.86 -1.98
C THR A 167 0.22 -17.38 -2.13
N GLY A 168 -0.29 -17.97 -3.22
CA GLY A 168 -0.11 -19.40 -3.52
C GLY A 168 -0.55 -20.37 -2.40
N ARG A 169 -1.49 -19.95 -1.53
CA ARG A 169 -1.92 -20.66 -0.31
C ARG A 169 -0.82 -20.93 0.72
N ASN A 170 0.37 -20.34 0.56
CA ASN A 170 1.51 -20.51 1.47
C ASN A 170 2.28 -19.20 1.69
N TRP A 171 1.58 -18.07 1.71
CA TRP A 171 2.19 -16.74 1.88
C TRP A 171 3.32 -16.44 0.87
N GLY A 172 3.21 -16.95 -0.36
CA GLY A 172 4.14 -16.72 -1.46
C GLY A 172 3.99 -15.34 -2.12
N GLY A 173 4.62 -15.17 -3.28
CA GLY A 173 4.63 -13.91 -4.02
C GLY A 173 5.27 -12.77 -3.22
N ILE A 174 4.93 -11.53 -3.53
CA ILE A 174 5.49 -10.36 -2.83
C ILE A 174 5.15 -10.35 -1.33
N THR A 175 4.08 -11.04 -0.92
CA THR A 175 3.72 -11.23 0.49
C THR A 175 4.79 -12.02 1.26
N SER A 176 5.53 -12.95 0.64
CA SER A 176 6.58 -13.70 1.34
C SER A 176 7.71 -12.79 1.81
N VAL A 177 8.05 -11.77 1.01
CA VAL A 177 9.09 -10.80 1.32
C VAL A 177 8.67 -9.96 2.52
N LEU A 178 7.46 -9.40 2.49
CA LEU A 178 6.90 -8.64 3.61
C LEU A 178 6.85 -9.49 4.88
N ARG A 179 6.38 -10.74 4.79
CA ARG A 179 6.27 -11.63 5.95
C ARG A 179 7.62 -11.87 6.61
N ARG A 180 8.65 -12.21 5.82
CA ARG A 180 10.02 -12.39 6.34
C ARG A 180 10.50 -11.15 7.10
N ASP A 181 10.22 -9.99 6.52
CA ASP A 181 10.57 -8.71 7.12
C ASP A 181 9.80 -8.41 8.42
N MET A 182 8.51 -8.76 8.48
CA MET A 182 7.71 -8.70 9.71
C MET A 182 8.29 -9.58 10.81
N GLU A 183 8.66 -10.83 10.48
CA GLU A 183 9.24 -11.80 11.42
C GLU A 183 10.58 -11.32 11.99
N ASN A 184 11.36 -10.57 11.21
CA ASN A 184 12.63 -9.98 11.66
C ASN A 184 12.42 -8.78 12.60
N LEU A 185 11.38 -7.97 12.38
CA LEU A 185 11.14 -6.73 13.13
C LEU A 185 10.26 -6.90 14.37
N ALA A 186 9.56 -8.04 14.47
CA ALA A 186 8.74 -8.38 15.62
C ALA A 186 9.56 -9.00 16.77
N ARG A 187 10.84 -9.28 16.54
CA ARG A 187 11.81 -9.76 17.55
C ARG A 187 12.42 -8.58 18.29
#